data_AF-A0A7C6T9B2-F1
#
_entry.id   AF-A0A7C6T9B2-F1
#
_cell.length_a   1.000
_cell.length_b   1.000
_cell.length_c   1.000
_cell.angle_alpha   90.00
_cell.angle_beta   90.00
_cell.angle_gamma   90.00
#
_symmetry.space_group_name_H-M   'P 1'
#
loop_
_entity.id
_entity.type
_entity.pdbx_description
1 polymer ?
#
loop_
_entity_poly.entity_id
_entity_poly.type
_entity_poly.pdbx_seq_one_letter_code
_entity_poly.pdbx_strand_id
1 'polypeptide(L)'
;CAFFVHCFSLEGKYGAAVATAGGADQEETAEFANGFLRMCGAYTVGSASALSDGANSVREPETALAQAAALGRELVAAIREKRVYPEQDEERAPLYAMMKEMTLATRETWPAQYAEWARRGRL
;
A
#
# COMPACT_ATOMS: atom_id res chain seq x y z
N CYS A 1 11.20 -3.54 -8.04
CA CYS A 1 10.65 -3.58 -6.67
C CYS A 1 11.55 -2.86 -5.65
N ALA A 2 12.88 -3.05 -5.71
CA ALA A 2 13.83 -2.61 -4.69
C ALA A 2 13.64 -1.17 -4.14
N PHE A 3 13.73 -0.12 -4.97
CA PHE A 3 13.77 1.25 -4.43
C PHE A 3 12.50 1.68 -3.68
N PHE A 4 11.32 1.31 -4.17
CA PHE A 4 10.05 1.70 -3.54
C PHE A 4 9.90 1.11 -2.14
N VAL A 5 10.27 -0.16 -1.98
CA VAL A 5 10.22 -0.88 -0.70
C VAL A 5 11.40 -0.47 0.19
N HIS A 6 12.62 -0.53 -0.31
CA HIS A 6 13.83 -0.30 0.49
C HIS A 6 13.94 1.13 1.01
N CYS A 7 13.39 2.11 0.28
CA CYS A 7 13.43 3.52 0.67
C CYS A 7 12.07 4.05 1.12
N PHE A 8 11.05 3.20 1.25
CA PHE A 8 9.69 3.59 1.65
C PHE A 8 9.21 4.81 0.85
N SER A 9 9.21 4.67 -0.48
CA SER A 9 9.00 5.81 -1.39
C SER A 9 7.59 6.41 -1.32
N LEU A 10 6.62 5.69 -0.75
CA LEU A 10 5.24 6.13 -0.55
C LEU A 10 4.95 6.57 0.89
N GLU A 11 5.98 6.81 1.71
CA GLU A 11 5.77 7.31 3.07
C GLU A 11 5.04 8.66 3.11
N GLY A 12 4.07 8.76 4.02
CA GLY A 12 3.15 9.89 4.10
C GLY A 12 2.09 9.93 3.00
N LYS A 13 2.00 8.89 2.15
CA LYS A 13 0.91 8.69 1.18
C LYS A 13 -0.14 7.74 1.74
N TYR A 14 -1.31 7.77 1.10
CA TYR A 14 -2.45 6.92 1.42
C TYR A 14 -2.83 6.13 0.18
N GLY A 15 -3.28 4.91 0.38
CA GLY A 15 -3.69 3.99 -0.68
C GLY A 15 -4.93 3.20 -0.32
N ALA A 16 -5.56 2.67 -1.35
CA ALA A 16 -6.66 1.73 -1.25
C ALA A 16 -6.59 0.82 -2.48
N ALA A 17 -6.92 -0.46 -2.30
CA ALA A 17 -6.88 -1.43 -3.38
C ALA A 17 -8.30 -1.79 -3.86
N VAL A 18 -8.44 -1.94 -5.17
CA VAL A 18 -9.64 -2.49 -5.79
C VAL A 18 -9.25 -3.65 -6.68
N ALA A 19 -9.98 -4.76 -6.58
CA ALA A 19 -9.74 -5.92 -7.44
C ALA A 19 -11.05 -6.52 -7.95
N THR A 20 -11.00 -7.04 -9.17
CA THR A 20 -12.08 -7.82 -9.76
C THR A 20 -11.55 -9.15 -10.23
N ALA A 21 -12.30 -10.23 -10.05
CA ALA A 21 -11.90 -11.56 -10.51
C ALA A 21 -13.04 -12.27 -11.24
N GLY A 22 -12.70 -13.14 -12.20
CA GLY A 22 -13.69 -13.94 -12.92
C GLY A 22 -14.27 -15.11 -12.10
N GLY A 23 -13.57 -15.54 -11.05
CA GLY A 23 -13.92 -16.76 -10.32
C GLY A 23 -13.84 -16.62 -8.80
N ALA A 24 -12.66 -16.29 -8.27
CA ALA A 24 -12.40 -16.21 -6.83
C ALA A 24 -11.21 -15.28 -6.53
N ASP A 25 -10.85 -15.15 -5.26
CA ASP A 25 -9.63 -14.51 -4.73
C ASP A 25 -9.51 -12.99 -4.97
N GLN A 26 -10.62 -12.34 -5.31
CA GLN A 26 -10.68 -10.89 -5.49
C GLN A 26 -10.33 -10.13 -4.19
N GLU A 27 -10.74 -10.66 -3.03
CA GLU A 27 -10.47 -10.05 -1.73
C GLU A 27 -8.98 -10.19 -1.36
N GLU A 28 -8.43 -11.40 -1.50
CA GLU A 28 -7.01 -11.67 -1.26
C GLU A 28 -6.12 -10.85 -2.21
N THR A 29 -6.51 -10.72 -3.48
CA THR A 29 -5.78 -9.90 -4.46
C THR A 29 -5.76 -8.44 -4.06
N ALA A 30 -6.89 -7.88 -3.60
CA ALA A 30 -6.94 -6.50 -3.14
C ALA A 30 -6.09 -6.32 -1.87
N GLU A 31 -6.14 -7.27 -0.93
CA GLU A 31 -5.33 -7.18 0.28
C GLU A 31 -3.84 -7.34 0.00
N PHE A 32 -3.45 -8.20 -0.93
CA PHE A 32 -2.07 -8.32 -1.40
C PHE A 32 -1.55 -7.00 -1.97
N ALA A 33 -2.36 -6.32 -2.80
CA ALA A 33 -2.01 -5.01 -3.35
C ALA A 33 -1.86 -3.95 -2.23
N ASN A 34 -2.74 -3.96 -1.23
CA ASN A 34 -2.59 -3.11 -0.04
C ASN A 34 -1.29 -3.42 0.73
N GLY A 35 -0.98 -4.69 0.97
CA GLY A 35 0.28 -5.11 1.60
C GLY A 35 1.50 -4.57 0.87
N PHE A 36 1.50 -4.58 -0.46
CA PHE A 36 2.56 -3.96 -1.25
C PHE A 36 2.67 -2.45 -1.02
N LEU A 37 1.55 -1.72 -0.96
CA LEU A 37 1.54 -0.28 -0.66
C LEU A 37 2.09 0.00 0.75
N ARG A 38 1.71 -0.81 1.74
CA ARG A 38 2.23 -0.72 3.11
C ARG A 38 3.74 -0.96 3.17
N MET A 39 4.25 -1.98 2.47
CA MET A 39 5.69 -2.23 2.32
C MET A 39 6.44 -1.05 1.70
N CYS A 40 5.79 -0.28 0.81
CA CYS A 40 6.35 0.93 0.22
C CYS A 40 6.22 2.18 1.12
N GLY A 41 5.62 2.06 2.31
CA GLY A 41 5.49 3.13 3.30
C GLY A 41 4.14 3.87 3.32
N ALA A 42 3.20 3.54 2.44
CA ALA A 42 1.88 4.16 2.47
C ALA A 42 1.04 3.65 3.66
N TYR A 43 0.06 4.44 4.08
CA TYR A 43 -1.08 3.91 4.85
C TYR A 43 -2.15 3.40 3.90
N THR A 44 -2.73 2.24 4.20
CA THR A 44 -3.87 1.69 3.44
C THR A 44 -5.17 1.84 4.21
N VAL A 45 -6.23 2.27 3.54
CA VAL A 45 -7.51 2.62 4.20
C VAL A 45 -8.60 1.55 4.06
N GLY A 46 -8.31 0.48 3.31
CA GLY A 46 -9.23 -0.63 3.05
C GLY A 46 -9.15 -1.12 1.62
N SER A 47 -10.10 -1.99 1.26
CA SER A 47 -10.22 -2.56 -0.08
C SER A 47 -11.68 -2.67 -0.50
N ALA A 48 -11.91 -2.76 -1.81
CA ALA A 48 -13.19 -3.12 -2.40
C ALA A 48 -12.94 -4.17 -3.47
N SER A 49 -13.84 -5.13 -3.60
CA SER A 49 -13.64 -6.18 -4.60
C SER A 49 -14.95 -6.74 -5.09
N ALA A 50 -14.94 -7.30 -6.31
CA ALA A 50 -16.14 -7.88 -6.90
C ALA A 50 -15.81 -9.03 -7.84
N LEU A 51 -16.69 -10.02 -7.89
CA LEU A 51 -16.63 -11.07 -8.91
C LEU A 51 -17.27 -10.56 -10.20
N SER A 52 -16.67 -10.88 -11.34
CA SER A 52 -17.26 -10.59 -12.65
C SER A 52 -18.52 -11.44 -12.88
N ASP A 53 -19.48 -10.87 -13.59
CA ASP A 53 -20.67 -11.55 -14.11
C ASP A 53 -20.73 -11.41 -15.64
N GLY A 54 -19.59 -11.67 -16.29
CA GLY A 54 -19.42 -11.50 -17.73
C GLY A 54 -18.85 -10.14 -18.14
N ALA A 55 -18.81 -9.90 -19.45
CA ALA A 55 -18.18 -8.70 -20.01
C ALA A 55 -18.84 -7.42 -19.48
N ASN A 56 -18.02 -6.52 -18.92
CA ASN A 56 -18.44 -5.23 -18.37
C ASN A 56 -19.47 -5.32 -17.23
N SER A 57 -19.54 -6.45 -16.53
CA SER A 57 -20.45 -6.64 -15.39
C SER A 57 -19.73 -7.29 -14.21
N VAL A 58 -20.24 -6.97 -13.02
CA VAL A 58 -19.87 -7.61 -11.75
C VAL A 58 -21.13 -8.14 -11.08
N ARG A 59 -20.96 -9.18 -10.26
CA ARG A 59 -22.02 -9.67 -9.39
C ARG A 59 -22.38 -8.58 -8.40
N GLU A 60 -23.68 -8.42 -8.15
CA GLU A 60 -24.22 -7.44 -7.21
C GLU A 60 -23.68 -6.01 -7.46
N PRO A 61 -23.90 -5.44 -8.66
CA PRO A 61 -23.24 -4.21 -9.10
C PRO A 61 -23.52 -3.01 -8.19
N GLU A 62 -24.73 -2.88 -7.66
CA GLU A 62 -25.07 -1.82 -6.72
C GLU A 62 -24.23 -1.90 -5.44
N THR A 63 -24.05 -3.10 -4.88
CA THR A 63 -23.22 -3.34 -3.70
C THR A 63 -21.75 -3.05 -4.00
N ALA A 64 -21.23 -3.57 -5.11
CA ALA A 64 -19.83 -3.38 -5.51
C ALA A 64 -19.50 -1.89 -5.74
N LEU A 65 -20.38 -1.17 -6.43
CA LEU A 65 -20.23 0.27 -6.67
C LEU A 65 -20.36 1.07 -5.38
N ALA A 66 -21.29 0.71 -4.50
CA ALA A 66 -21.44 1.37 -3.19
C ALA A 66 -20.18 1.20 -2.32
N GLN A 67 -19.61 -0.02 -2.28
CA GLN A 67 -18.36 -0.30 -1.57
C GLN A 67 -17.19 0.48 -2.15
N ALA A 68 -17.00 0.47 -3.48
CA ALA A 68 -15.94 1.24 -4.13
C ALA A 68 -16.08 2.75 -3.88
N ALA A 69 -17.31 3.28 -3.95
CA ALA A 69 -17.56 4.69 -3.67
C ALA A 69 -17.31 5.05 -2.19
N ALA A 70 -17.65 4.17 -1.25
CA ALA A 70 -17.35 4.34 0.16
C ALA A 70 -15.84 4.34 0.41
N LEU A 71 -15.10 3.41 -0.19
CA LEU A 71 -13.64 3.34 -0.11
C LEU A 71 -12.98 4.61 -0.65
N GLY A 72 -13.46 5.13 -1.78
CA GLY A 72 -12.97 6.40 -2.34
C GLY A 72 -13.17 7.59 -1.40
N ARG A 73 -14.34 7.67 -0.74
CA ARG A 73 -14.61 8.71 0.28
C ARG A 73 -13.68 8.56 1.48
N GLU A 74 -13.47 7.33 1.94
CA GLU A 74 -12.60 7.02 3.07
C GLU A 74 -11.14 7.39 2.78
N LEU A 75 -10.64 7.08 1.58
CA LEU A 75 -9.30 7.48 1.15
C LEU A 75 -9.12 9.01 1.20
N VAL A 76 -10.10 9.76 0.67
CA VAL A 76 -10.06 11.23 0.72
C VAL A 76 -10.12 11.75 2.15
N ALA A 77 -10.94 11.15 3.01
CA ALA A 77 -11.03 11.53 4.42
C ALA A 77 -9.69 11.33 5.14
N ALA A 78 -9.10 10.14 5.03
CA ALA A 78 -7.81 9.81 5.63
C ALA A 78 -6.68 10.76 5.18
N ILE A 79 -6.65 11.11 3.88
CA ILE A 79 -5.68 12.08 3.34
C ILE A 79 -5.87 13.46 3.98
N ARG A 80 -7.13 13.94 4.06
CA ARG A 80 -7.44 15.28 4.61
C ARG A 80 -7.13 15.38 6.10
N GLU A 81 -7.47 14.33 6.83
CA GLU A 81 -7.24 14.22 8.28
C GLU A 81 -5.77 13.96 8.61
N LYS A 82 -4.96 13.59 7.62
CA LYS A 82 -3.61 13.07 7.81
C LYS A 82 -3.59 11.94 8.84
N ARG A 83 -4.55 11.02 8.68
CA ARG A 83 -4.80 9.96 9.65
C ARG A 83 -3.59 9.04 9.81
N VAL A 84 -3.29 8.69 11.06
CA VAL A 84 -2.23 7.75 11.42
C VAL A 84 -2.87 6.41 11.78
N TYR A 85 -2.23 5.31 11.39
CA TYR A 85 -2.68 3.94 11.62
C TYR A 85 -1.58 3.21 12.42
N PRO A 86 -1.60 3.28 13.76
CA PRO A 86 -0.53 2.73 14.61
C PRO A 86 -0.24 1.25 14.35
N GLU A 87 -1.28 0.47 14.05
CA GLU A 87 -1.15 -0.95 13.72
C GLU A 87 -0.33 -1.20 12.45
N GLN A 88 -0.42 -0.32 11.45
CA GLN A 88 0.38 -0.41 10.23
C GLN A 88 1.81 0.08 10.45
N ASP A 89 2.02 0.99 11.40
CA ASP A 89 3.36 1.39 11.82
C ASP A 89 4.07 0.26 12.54
N GLU A 90 3.37 -0.46 13.43
CA GLU A 90 3.86 -1.66 14.11
C GLU A 90 4.19 -2.79 13.12
N GLU A 91 3.30 -3.06 12.14
CA GLU A 91 3.53 -4.05 11.08
C GLU A 91 4.79 -3.71 10.25
N ARG A 92 5.02 -2.43 9.95
CA ARG A 92 6.12 -1.97 9.10
C ARG A 92 7.47 -1.88 9.82
N ALA A 93 7.48 -1.76 11.15
CA ALA A 93 8.70 -1.50 11.93
C ALA A 93 9.84 -2.54 11.70
N PRO A 94 9.57 -3.87 11.65
CA PRO A 94 10.61 -4.86 11.38
C PRO A 94 11.22 -4.72 9.98
N LEU A 95 10.37 -4.47 8.97
CA LEU A 95 10.81 -4.23 7.60
C LEU A 95 11.69 -2.98 7.51
N TYR A 96 11.29 -1.90 8.19
CA TYR A 96 12.08 -0.66 8.24
C TYR A 96 13.47 -0.88 8.84
N ALA A 97 13.56 -1.58 9.97
CA ALA A 97 14.84 -1.90 10.60
C ALA A 97 15.74 -2.73 9.67
N MET A 98 15.19 -3.77 9.04
CA MET A 98 15.94 -4.60 8.09
C MET A 98 16.44 -3.79 6.88
N MET A 99 15.60 -2.93 6.31
CA MET A 99 15.96 -2.10 5.15
C MET A 99 17.02 -1.05 5.50
N LYS A 100 17.02 -0.52 6.72
CA LYS A 100 18.09 0.38 7.21
C LYS A 100 19.44 -0.32 7.21
N GLU A 101 19.53 -1.47 7.86
CA GLU A 101 20.77 -2.25 7.96
C GLU A 101 21.27 -2.67 6.57
N MET A 102 20.37 -3.14 5.71
CA MET A 102 20.72 -3.49 4.34
C MET A 102 21.24 -2.28 3.55
N THR A 103 20.62 -1.11 3.69
CA THR A 103 21.06 0.11 3.00
C THR A 103 22.45 0.57 3.47
N LEU A 104 22.76 0.43 4.76
CA LEU A 104 24.09 0.69 5.30
C LEU A 104 25.14 -0.29 4.73
N ALA A 105 24.83 -1.58 4.73
CA ALA A 105 25.72 -2.63 4.25
C ALA A 105 25.99 -2.55 2.73
N THR A 106 25.05 -2.00 1.97
CA THR A 106 25.12 -1.95 0.49
C THR A 106 25.42 -0.55 -0.05
N ARG A 107 25.87 0.40 0.79
CA ARG A 107 26.08 1.81 0.41
C ARG A 107 26.98 2.02 -0.82
N GLU A 108 27.96 1.14 -1.03
CA GLU A 108 28.90 1.21 -2.17
C GLU A 108 28.27 0.68 -3.45
N THR A 109 27.46 -0.37 -3.34
CA THR A 109 26.80 -1.03 -4.48
C THR A 109 25.50 -0.34 -4.89
N TRP A 110 24.74 0.21 -3.93
CA TRP A 110 23.46 0.89 -4.12
C TRP A 110 23.47 2.33 -3.57
N PRO A 111 24.35 3.21 -4.07
CA PRO A 111 24.58 4.53 -3.49
C PRO A 111 23.34 5.43 -3.50
N ALA A 112 22.45 5.27 -4.50
CA ALA A 112 21.20 6.03 -4.57
C ALA A 112 20.26 5.76 -3.39
N GLN A 113 20.20 4.51 -2.90
CA GLN A 113 19.34 4.15 -1.76
C GLN A 113 19.92 4.74 -0.47
N TYR A 114 21.23 4.61 -0.25
CA TYR A 114 21.90 5.24 0.88
C TYR A 114 21.72 6.76 0.89
N ALA A 115 21.91 7.41 -0.26
CA ALA A 115 21.70 8.85 -0.40
C ALA A 115 20.25 9.26 -0.06
N GLU A 116 19.26 8.47 -0.46
CA GLU A 116 17.86 8.74 -0.13
C GLU A 116 17.57 8.61 1.37
N TRP A 117 18.12 7.59 2.03
CA TRP A 117 18.02 7.43 3.48
C TRP A 117 18.71 8.59 4.22
N ALA A 118 19.89 9.02 3.77
CA ALA A 118 20.61 10.18 4.32
C ALA A 118 19.80 11.47 4.15
N ARG A 119 19.28 11.72 2.93
CA ARG A 119 18.46 12.89 2.60
C ARG A 119 17.20 12.99 3.46
N ARG A 120 16.63 11.85 3.84
CA ARG A 120 15.46 11.77 4.73
C ARG A 120 15.80 11.72 6.23
N GLY A 121 17.07 11.81 6.61
CA GLY A 121 17.51 11.83 8.02
C GLY A 121 17.32 10.50 8.75
N ARG A 122 17.48 9.37 8.05
CA ARG A 122 17.16 8.02 8.57
C ARG A 122 18.39 7.17 8.91
N LEU A 123 19.59 7.66 8.58
CA LEU A 123 20.86 7.03 8.89
C LEU A 123 21.25 7.32 10.34
#